data_AF-A0A7V2NLZ7-F1
#
_entry.id   AF-A0A7V2NLZ7-F1
#
_cell.length_a   1.000
_cell.length_b   1.000
_cell.length_c   1.000
_cell.angle_alpha   90.00
_cell.angle_beta   90.00
_cell.angle_gamma   90.00
#
_symmetry.space_group_name_H-M   'P 1'
#
loop_
_entity.id
_entity.type
_entity.pdbx_description
1 polymer ?
#
loop_
_entity_poly.entity_id
_entity_poly.type
_entity_poly.pdbx_seq_one_letter_code
_entity_poly.pdbx_strand_id
1 'polypeptide(L)'
;MQGLSLGLAIKHALYKSAGRHLHTLANTFLYPSQGIGQIAEKFAAEISRKNDVVTSSRIIQIQHSGSRVTGVVVQNSGKVSQYRGNEFISSIPLTTFVQLLDPKPPPPVLNTAARLRYRDLVVVTVMIDRARVTDQTWIYIPEHNIPFGRIHEPTNWSPEMAPEGKTLLVTEHFCFRGDGTWSASDKELVTLTVTSLESLGFIKRHEVIDSVVLRIPNAYPLFEVGYVKDYEILSKYVGGFNNLVPIGRGGLFKYYNMDHAIESGIKAADMIIDKRNKPDYSIQAEPLATGTRP
;
A
#
# COMPACT_ATOMS: atom_id res chain seq x y z
N MET A 1 -12.09 17.52 22.41
CA MET A 1 -13.40 17.64 23.08
C MET A 1 -13.32 16.91 24.41
N GLN A 2 -13.61 17.62 25.50
CA GLN A 2 -13.62 17.09 26.86
C GLN A 2 -14.88 16.23 27.09
N GLY A 3 -14.74 15.16 27.88
CA GLY A 3 -15.86 14.57 28.64
C GLY A 3 -16.69 13.50 27.90
N LEU A 4 -16.18 12.28 27.84
CA LEU A 4 -17.03 11.08 27.79
C LEU A 4 -16.76 10.30 29.07
N SER A 5 -17.70 10.38 30.02
CA SER A 5 -17.58 9.67 31.29
C SER A 5 -17.72 8.17 31.07
N LEU A 6 -16.84 7.40 31.71
CA LEU A 6 -16.79 5.93 31.68
C LEU A 6 -18.15 5.27 31.98
N GLY A 7 -19.01 5.95 32.75
CA GLY A 7 -20.37 5.50 33.06
C GLY A 7 -21.32 5.46 31.87
N LEU A 8 -21.15 6.32 30.86
CA LEU A 8 -21.95 6.27 29.63
C LEU A 8 -21.58 5.06 28.77
N ALA A 9 -20.29 4.71 28.71
CA ALA A 9 -19.82 3.56 27.95
C ALA A 9 -20.37 2.23 28.50
N ILE A 10 -20.41 2.08 29.83
CA ILE A 10 -20.97 0.89 30.50
C ILE A 10 -22.49 0.81 30.29
N LYS A 11 -23.20 1.93 30.34
CA LYS A 11 -24.66 1.97 30.12
C LYS A 11 -25.03 1.61 28.67
N HIS A 12 -24.20 1.98 27.70
CA HIS A 12 -24.37 1.59 26.29
C HIS A 12 -24.05 0.11 26.03
N ALA A 13 -23.09 -0.48 26.77
CA ALA A 13 -22.76 -1.90 26.64
C ALA A 13 -23.88 -2.83 27.13
N LEU A 14 -24.65 -2.40 28.14
CA LEU A 14 -25.77 -3.16 28.71
C LEU A 14 -27.09 -3.03 27.94
N TYR A 15 -27.19 -2.08 27.01
CA TYR A 15 -28.39 -1.80 26.19
C TYR A 15 -28.30 -2.38 24.76
N LYS A 16 -27.53 -3.46 24.57
CA LYS A 16 -27.28 -4.04 23.25
C LYS A 16 -28.41 -5.01 22.86
N SER A 17 -29.48 -4.50 22.23
CA SER A 17 -30.22 -5.19 21.15
C SER A 17 -31.46 -4.39 20.70
N ALA A 18 -31.24 -3.41 19.83
CA ALA A 18 -32.23 -3.02 18.82
C ALA A 18 -31.44 -2.55 17.60
N GLY A 19 -31.53 -3.32 16.52
CA GLY A 19 -30.61 -3.26 15.38
C GLY A 19 -30.47 -1.87 14.79
N ARG A 20 -29.25 -1.34 14.86
CA ARG A 20 -28.70 -0.49 13.82
C ARG A 20 -27.47 -1.22 13.31
N HIS A 21 -27.62 -1.86 12.15
CA HIS A 21 -26.48 -2.31 11.36
C HIS A 21 -25.52 -1.12 11.26
N LEU A 22 -24.39 -1.19 11.97
CA LEU A 22 -23.23 -0.40 11.61
C LEU A 22 -22.95 -0.77 10.16
N HIS A 23 -23.04 0.21 9.26
CA HIS A 23 -22.67 0.05 7.85
C HIS A 23 -21.19 -0.31 7.78
N THR A 24 -20.88 -1.59 7.94
CA THR A 24 -19.60 -2.16 7.57
C THR A 24 -19.67 -2.39 6.06
N LEU A 25 -18.66 -1.88 5.34
CA LEU A 25 -18.66 -1.84 3.87
C LEU A 25 -18.63 -3.24 3.24
N ALA A 26 -18.29 -4.28 4.02
CA ALA A 26 -18.39 -5.69 3.64
C ALA A 26 -18.58 -6.56 4.89
N ASN A 27 -19.53 -7.50 4.86
CA ASN A 27 -19.77 -8.46 5.95
C ASN A 27 -18.97 -9.76 5.79
N THR A 28 -18.44 -10.01 4.60
CA THR A 28 -17.63 -11.19 4.26
C THR A 28 -16.59 -10.82 3.20
N PHE A 29 -15.46 -11.51 3.18
CA PHE A 29 -14.44 -11.40 2.13
C PHE A 29 -13.72 -12.74 1.98
N LEU A 30 -13.07 -12.94 0.83
CA LEU A 30 -12.24 -14.11 0.56
C LEU A 30 -10.77 -13.77 0.79
N TYR A 31 -10.01 -14.73 1.33
CA TYR A 31 -8.58 -14.58 1.58
C TYR A 31 -7.85 -15.88 1.18
N PRO A 32 -6.73 -15.81 0.42
CA PRO A 32 -5.95 -17.01 0.10
C PRO A 32 -5.38 -17.65 1.36
N SER A 33 -5.46 -18.98 1.47
CA SER A 33 -5.21 -19.67 2.75
C SER A 33 -3.80 -19.45 3.29
N GLN A 34 -2.80 -19.26 2.43
CA GLN A 34 -1.40 -19.06 2.83
C GLN A 34 -0.92 -17.61 2.65
N GLY A 35 -1.86 -16.67 2.54
CA GLY A 35 -1.53 -15.25 2.49
C GLY A 35 -1.78 -14.62 1.12
N ILE A 36 -2.00 -13.32 1.14
CA ILE A 36 -2.36 -12.54 -0.05
C ILE A 36 -1.31 -12.60 -1.18
N GLY A 37 -0.05 -12.91 -0.85
CA GLY A 37 1.04 -13.06 -1.81
C GLY A 37 0.80 -14.14 -2.88
N GLN A 38 0.00 -15.17 -2.55
CA GLN A 38 -0.32 -16.26 -3.47
C GLN A 38 -0.93 -15.75 -4.79
N ILE A 39 -1.69 -14.64 -4.77
CA ILE A 39 -2.27 -14.06 -6.00
C ILE A 39 -1.16 -13.61 -6.96
N ALA A 40 -0.18 -12.86 -6.44
CA ALA A 40 0.92 -12.34 -7.25
C ALA A 40 1.86 -13.47 -7.73
N GLU A 41 2.11 -14.47 -6.88
CA GLU A 41 2.89 -15.66 -7.23
C GLU A 41 2.24 -16.46 -8.37
N LYS A 42 0.92 -16.66 -8.31
CA LYS A 42 0.18 -17.35 -9.38
C LYS A 42 0.19 -16.56 -10.68
N PHE A 43 0.03 -15.23 -10.63
CA PHE A 43 0.18 -14.40 -11.84
C PHE A 43 1.59 -14.52 -12.42
N ALA A 44 2.63 -14.40 -11.60
CA ALA A 44 4.01 -14.53 -12.06
C ALA A 44 4.27 -15.90 -12.70
N ALA A 45 3.77 -16.99 -12.09
CA ALA A 45 3.91 -18.34 -12.60
C ALA A 45 3.23 -18.52 -13.97
N GLU A 46 1.97 -18.05 -14.12
CA GLU A 46 1.25 -18.18 -15.39
C GLU A 46 1.84 -17.31 -16.50
N ILE A 47 2.27 -16.08 -16.20
CA ILE A 47 2.94 -15.20 -17.15
C ILE A 47 4.25 -15.83 -17.63
N SER A 48 5.03 -16.41 -16.70
CA SER A 48 6.33 -17.04 -16.96
C SER A 48 6.27 -18.24 -17.92
N ARG A 49 5.08 -18.79 -18.20
CA ARG A 49 4.91 -19.90 -19.15
C ARG A 49 5.13 -19.48 -20.60
N LYS A 50 4.92 -18.19 -20.91
CA LYS A 50 4.98 -17.65 -22.28
C LYS A 50 5.73 -16.32 -22.40
N ASN A 51 6.01 -15.65 -21.29
CA ASN A 51 6.63 -14.33 -21.25
C ASN A 51 7.63 -14.26 -20.11
N ASP A 52 8.52 -13.28 -20.13
CA ASP A 52 9.49 -13.10 -19.06
C ASP A 52 8.90 -12.36 -17.85
N VAL A 53 9.22 -12.83 -16.65
CA VAL A 53 9.02 -12.11 -15.39
C VAL A 53 10.38 -11.92 -14.74
N VAL A 54 10.90 -10.70 -14.80
CA VAL A 54 12.24 -10.39 -14.29
C VAL A 54 12.14 -9.68 -12.93
N THR A 55 12.52 -10.38 -11.86
CA THR A 55 12.56 -9.85 -10.49
C THR A 55 13.96 -9.38 -10.11
N SER A 56 14.11 -8.77 -8.92
CA SER A 56 15.38 -8.20 -8.43
C SER A 56 16.01 -7.18 -9.39
N SER A 57 15.16 -6.50 -10.16
CA SER A 57 15.51 -5.64 -11.29
C SER A 57 14.95 -4.24 -11.06
N ARG A 58 15.79 -3.34 -10.52
CA ARG A 58 15.40 -1.94 -10.26
C ARG A 58 15.55 -1.12 -11.53
N ILE A 59 14.48 -0.47 -11.98
CA ILE A 59 14.56 0.57 -13.01
C ILE A 59 15.28 1.78 -12.41
N ILE A 60 16.37 2.20 -13.04
CA ILE A 60 17.19 3.35 -12.63
C ILE A 60 17.06 4.53 -13.59
N GLN A 61 16.55 4.30 -14.80
CA GLN A 61 16.30 5.35 -15.80
C GLN A 61 15.21 4.92 -16.77
N ILE A 62 14.38 5.88 -17.20
CA ILE A 62 13.33 5.71 -18.20
C ILE A 62 13.65 6.66 -19.34
N GLN A 63 14.02 6.09 -20.47
CA GLN A 63 14.49 6.84 -21.63
C GLN A 63 13.31 7.22 -22.52
N HIS A 64 13.31 8.46 -23.01
CA HIS A 64 12.28 8.95 -23.92
C HIS A 64 12.82 9.94 -24.95
N SER A 65 12.07 10.13 -26.04
CA SER A 65 12.34 11.11 -27.08
C SER A 65 11.03 11.74 -27.53
N GLY A 66 10.89 13.05 -27.33
CA GLY A 66 9.63 13.75 -27.56
C GLY A 66 8.52 13.17 -26.67
N SER A 67 7.40 12.78 -27.28
CA SER A 67 6.25 12.19 -26.59
C SER A 67 6.28 10.65 -26.55
N ARG A 68 7.45 10.01 -26.67
CA ARG A 68 7.55 8.53 -26.69
C ARG A 68 8.62 8.02 -25.75
N VAL A 69 8.25 7.07 -24.89
CA VAL A 69 9.20 6.26 -24.12
C VAL A 69 9.88 5.28 -25.08
N THR A 70 11.20 5.19 -25.01
CA THR A 70 12.02 4.38 -25.94
C THR A 70 12.64 3.17 -25.25
N GLY A 71 12.78 3.21 -23.92
CA GLY A 71 13.32 2.10 -23.16
C GLY A 71 13.47 2.38 -21.67
N VAL A 72 13.92 1.37 -20.94
CA VAL A 72 14.26 1.45 -19.52
C VAL A 72 15.65 0.89 -19.29
N VAL A 73 16.39 1.54 -18.39
CA VAL A 73 17.67 1.05 -17.89
C VAL A 73 17.42 0.42 -16.53
N VAL A 74 17.88 -0.81 -16.38
CA VAL A 74 17.61 -1.67 -15.24
C VAL A 74 18.92 -2.10 -14.61
N GLN A 75 18.98 -2.03 -13.29
CA GLN A 75 20.06 -2.57 -12.48
C GLN A 75 19.58 -3.86 -11.79
N ASN A 76 20.33 -4.94 -12.01
CA ASN A 76 20.13 -6.22 -11.32
C ASN A 76 21.49 -6.74 -10.87
N SER A 77 21.67 -6.94 -9.56
CA SER A 77 22.90 -7.50 -8.97
C SER A 77 24.19 -6.82 -9.45
N GLY A 78 24.16 -5.49 -9.58
CA GLY A 78 25.28 -4.68 -10.07
C GLY A 78 25.43 -4.60 -11.60
N LYS A 79 24.76 -5.48 -12.35
CA LYS A 79 24.72 -5.43 -13.83
C LYS A 79 23.68 -4.42 -14.29
N VAL A 80 24.07 -3.56 -15.23
CA VAL A 80 23.17 -2.62 -15.91
C VAL A 80 22.78 -3.20 -17.26
N SER A 81 21.48 -3.21 -17.57
CA SER A 81 20.93 -3.66 -18.84
C SER A 81 19.87 -2.69 -19.35
N GLN A 82 19.66 -2.65 -20.65
CA GLN A 82 18.66 -1.79 -21.28
C GLN A 82 17.59 -2.65 -21.95
N TYR A 83 16.33 -2.31 -21.73
CA TYR A 83 15.18 -2.93 -22.38
C TYR A 83 14.48 -1.89 -23.25
N ARG A 84 14.09 -2.28 -24.46
CA ARG A 84 13.32 -1.46 -25.39
C ARG A 84 11.95 -2.08 -25.61
N GLY A 85 10.96 -1.26 -25.93
CA GLY A 85 9.59 -1.70 -26.13
C GLY A 85 8.79 -0.70 -26.96
N ASN A 86 7.67 -1.17 -27.50
CA ASN A 86 6.75 -0.34 -28.27
C ASN A 86 5.74 0.37 -27.38
N GLU A 87 5.21 -0.36 -26.38
CA GLU A 87 4.23 0.10 -25.40
C GLU A 87 4.75 -0.17 -23.98
N PHE A 88 4.47 0.74 -23.06
CA PHE A 88 4.93 0.69 -21.67
C PHE A 88 3.74 0.84 -20.73
N ILE A 89 3.63 -0.07 -19.77
CA ILE A 89 2.67 0.02 -18.67
C ILE A 89 3.47 0.23 -17.39
N SER A 90 3.17 1.28 -16.63
CA SER A 90 3.93 1.64 -15.43
C SER A 90 3.06 1.70 -14.19
N SER A 91 3.37 0.84 -13.21
CA SER A 91 2.83 0.90 -11.85
C SER A 91 3.74 1.64 -10.86
N ILE A 92 4.88 2.17 -11.33
CA ILE A 92 5.83 2.94 -10.52
C ILE A 92 5.13 4.20 -9.96
N PRO A 93 5.31 4.55 -8.67
CA PRO A 93 4.78 5.79 -8.11
C PRO A 93 5.05 7.00 -9.01
N LEU A 94 4.02 7.81 -9.28
CA LEU A 94 4.06 8.91 -10.25
C LEU A 94 5.27 9.86 -10.04
N THR A 95 5.59 10.19 -8.80
CA THR A 95 6.73 11.08 -8.48
C THR A 95 8.08 10.40 -8.72
N THR A 96 8.17 9.10 -8.44
CA THR A 96 9.37 8.30 -8.73
C THR A 96 9.54 8.14 -10.25
N PHE A 97 8.47 7.90 -10.98
CA PHE A 97 8.49 7.82 -12.44
C PHE A 97 9.08 9.09 -13.07
N VAL A 98 8.57 10.26 -12.66
CA VAL A 98 9.05 11.57 -13.14
C VAL A 98 10.54 11.79 -12.84
N GLN A 99 11.02 11.34 -11.68
CA GLN A 99 12.44 11.41 -11.32
C GLN A 99 13.33 10.48 -12.17
N LEU A 100 12.80 9.34 -12.62
CA LEU A 100 13.54 8.37 -13.43
C LEU A 100 13.63 8.75 -14.91
N LEU A 101 12.83 9.71 -15.37
CA LEU A 101 12.85 10.14 -16.78
C LEU A 101 14.20 10.73 -17.19
N ASP A 102 14.58 10.39 -18.43
CA ASP A 102 15.75 10.90 -19.13
C ASP A 102 15.43 11.07 -20.63
N PRO A 103 15.52 12.28 -21.21
CA PRO A 103 15.97 13.53 -20.57
C PRO A 103 15.05 13.99 -19.43
N LYS A 104 15.58 14.82 -18.52
CA LYS A 104 14.82 15.28 -17.35
C LYS A 104 13.61 16.13 -17.76
N PRO A 105 12.47 16.00 -17.05
CA PRO A 105 11.33 16.89 -17.19
C PRO A 105 11.68 18.36 -16.90
N PRO A 106 10.89 19.32 -17.40
CA PRO A 106 11.13 20.73 -17.13
C PRO A 106 10.98 21.05 -15.62
N PRO A 107 11.65 22.10 -15.10
CA PRO A 107 11.66 22.40 -13.66
C PRO A 107 10.29 22.48 -12.98
N PRO A 108 9.22 23.05 -13.60
CA PRO A 108 7.89 23.05 -12.97
C PRO A 108 7.35 21.66 -12.65
N VAL A 109 7.61 20.66 -13.51
CA VAL A 109 7.18 19.27 -13.32
C VAL A 109 8.00 18.62 -12.21
N LEU A 110 9.33 18.79 -12.22
CA LEU A 110 10.21 18.25 -11.17
C LEU A 110 9.88 18.82 -9.79
N ASN A 111 9.70 20.14 -9.71
CA ASN A 111 9.33 20.82 -8.46
C ASN A 111 7.98 20.34 -7.93
N THR A 112 7.05 20.00 -8.83
CA THR A 112 5.73 19.47 -8.46
C THR A 112 5.82 18.03 -7.98
N ALA A 113 6.66 17.20 -8.61
CA ALA A 113 6.92 15.83 -8.16
C ALA A 113 7.55 15.77 -6.76
N ALA A 114 8.27 16.82 -6.34
CA ALA A 114 8.81 16.93 -4.99
C ALA A 114 7.77 17.29 -3.91
N ARG A 115 6.62 17.87 -4.30
CA ARG A 115 5.54 18.25 -3.37
C ARG A 115 4.50 17.17 -3.17
N LEU A 116 4.25 16.36 -4.20
CA LEU A 116 3.29 15.27 -4.10
C LEU A 116 3.90 14.11 -3.27
N ARG A 117 3.24 13.70 -2.19
CA ARG A 117 3.81 12.76 -1.22
C ARG A 117 3.07 11.44 -1.18
N TYR A 118 3.82 10.41 -0.81
CA TYR A 118 3.28 9.12 -0.41
C TYR A 118 3.68 8.82 1.02
N ARG A 119 2.77 8.17 1.76
CA ARG A 119 2.98 7.67 3.11
C ARG A 119 3.85 6.44 3.02
N ASP A 120 4.89 6.38 3.83
CA ASP A 120 5.63 5.15 4.02
C ASP A 120 5.04 4.36 5.20
N LEU A 121 5.25 3.05 5.20
CA LEU A 121 4.68 2.16 6.22
C LEU A 121 5.77 1.22 6.73
N VAL A 122 5.87 1.11 8.05
CA VAL A 122 6.61 0.03 8.72
C VAL A 122 5.59 -0.97 9.24
N VAL A 123 5.73 -2.23 8.84
CA VAL A 123 4.93 -3.34 9.34
C VAL A 123 5.78 -4.12 10.32
N VAL A 124 5.30 -4.26 11.56
CA VAL A 124 5.94 -5.10 12.57
C VAL A 124 5.01 -6.27 12.87
N THR A 125 5.47 -7.47 12.56
CA THR A 125 4.78 -8.73 12.82
C THR A 125 5.41 -9.38 14.04
N VAL A 126 4.59 -9.78 15.01
CA VAL A 126 5.01 -10.48 16.24
C VAL A 126 4.36 -11.86 16.22
N MET A 127 5.17 -12.92 16.27
CA MET A 127 4.73 -14.31 16.32
C MET A 127 4.56 -14.73 17.78
N ILE A 128 3.47 -15.43 18.09
CA ILE A 128 2.97 -15.61 19.45
C ILE A 128 2.65 -17.09 19.70
N ASP A 129 3.11 -17.62 20.83
CA ASP A 129 2.83 -18.97 21.31
C ASP A 129 1.46 -19.06 22.00
N ARG A 130 0.43 -18.73 21.24
CA ARG A 130 -0.97 -18.81 21.64
C ARG A 130 -1.83 -19.05 20.43
N ALA A 131 -2.89 -19.85 20.57
CA ALA A 131 -3.76 -20.21 19.45
C ALA A 131 -4.50 -19.01 18.84
N ARG A 132 -4.85 -18.00 19.66
CA ARG A 132 -5.56 -16.79 19.21
C ARG A 132 -5.32 -15.63 20.17
N VAL A 133 -5.25 -14.39 19.67
CA VAL A 133 -5.20 -13.18 20.50
C VAL A 133 -6.54 -12.47 20.58
N THR A 134 -7.22 -12.31 19.46
CA THR A 134 -8.47 -11.58 19.32
C THR A 134 -9.38 -12.29 18.33
N ASP A 135 -10.68 -12.06 18.40
CA ASP A 135 -11.67 -12.52 17.42
C ASP A 135 -12.00 -11.45 16.36
N GLN A 136 -11.30 -10.31 16.41
CA GLN A 136 -11.51 -9.20 15.49
C GLN A 136 -10.70 -9.37 14.19
N THR A 137 -11.30 -8.98 13.07
CA THR A 137 -10.65 -9.00 11.74
C THR A 137 -9.49 -8.00 11.66
N TRP A 138 -9.70 -6.78 12.17
CA TRP A 138 -8.68 -5.75 12.37
C TRP A 138 -9.16 -4.78 13.45
N ILE A 139 -8.22 -4.09 14.10
CA ILE A 139 -8.48 -3.11 15.15
C ILE A 139 -7.74 -1.82 14.79
N TYR A 140 -8.43 -0.68 14.86
CA TYR A 140 -7.82 0.64 14.70
C TYR A 140 -7.51 1.25 16.06
N ILE A 141 -6.32 1.85 16.18
CA ILE A 141 -5.84 2.47 17.41
C ILE A 141 -5.63 3.96 17.14
N PRO A 142 -6.56 4.83 17.56
CA PRO A 142 -6.46 6.27 17.32
C PRO A 142 -5.51 7.01 18.27
N GLU A 143 -5.08 6.37 19.37
CA GLU A 143 -4.28 7.01 20.41
C GLU A 143 -2.87 7.40 19.94
N HIS A 144 -2.55 8.70 20.03
CA HIS A 144 -1.28 9.26 19.55
C HIS A 144 -0.02 8.73 20.26
N ASN A 145 -0.15 8.21 21.49
CA ASN A 145 0.97 7.66 22.26
C ASN A 145 1.22 6.16 21.96
N ILE A 146 0.41 5.54 21.10
CA ILE A 146 0.63 4.18 20.60
C ILE A 146 1.36 4.27 19.25
N PRO A 147 2.43 3.49 19.03
CA PRO A 147 3.30 3.63 17.87
C PRO A 147 2.69 3.15 16.54
N PHE A 148 1.61 2.37 16.59
CA PHE A 148 0.91 1.82 15.42
C PHE A 148 -0.55 2.24 15.40
N GLY A 149 -1.12 2.36 14.20
CA GLY A 149 -2.52 2.76 14.01
C GLY A 149 -3.48 1.61 13.69
N ARG A 150 -2.96 0.43 13.34
CA ARG A 150 -3.78 -0.76 13.04
C ARG A 150 -3.11 -2.04 13.50
N ILE A 151 -3.91 -2.97 14.00
CA ILE A 151 -3.55 -4.35 14.35
C ILE A 151 -4.46 -5.29 13.55
N HIS A 152 -3.91 -6.41 13.09
CA HIS A 152 -4.73 -7.55 12.64
C HIS A 152 -4.05 -8.88 12.96
N GLU A 153 -4.85 -9.94 13.01
CA GLU A 153 -4.45 -11.31 13.30
C GLU A 153 -4.78 -12.19 12.09
N PRO A 154 -3.83 -12.46 11.18
CA PRO A 154 -4.09 -13.17 9.93
C PRO A 154 -4.67 -14.59 10.10
N THR A 155 -4.45 -15.25 11.25
CA THR A 155 -5.04 -16.55 11.56
C THR A 155 -6.57 -16.51 11.71
N ASN A 156 -7.14 -15.32 11.96
CA ASN A 156 -8.60 -15.12 11.90
C ASN A 156 -9.14 -15.18 10.47
N TRP A 157 -8.28 -15.03 9.45
CA TRP A 157 -8.67 -15.11 8.03
C TRP A 157 -8.41 -16.50 7.46
N SER A 158 -7.33 -17.15 7.89
CA SER A 158 -7.03 -18.53 7.54
C SER A 158 -6.16 -19.19 8.61
N PRO A 159 -6.52 -20.40 9.09
CA PRO A 159 -5.72 -21.13 10.07
C PRO A 159 -4.34 -21.53 9.53
N GLU A 160 -4.16 -21.58 8.20
CA GLU A 160 -2.86 -21.88 7.56
C GLU A 160 -1.85 -20.72 7.65
N MET A 161 -2.24 -19.56 8.17
CA MET A 161 -1.34 -18.41 8.36
C MET A 161 -0.33 -18.61 9.50
N ALA A 162 -0.52 -19.62 10.35
CA ALA A 162 0.42 -19.99 11.41
C ALA A 162 0.36 -21.51 11.69
N PRO A 163 1.41 -22.10 12.27
CA PRO A 163 1.34 -23.46 12.80
C PRO A 163 0.25 -23.61 13.88
N GLU A 164 -0.23 -24.84 14.09
CA GLU A 164 -1.23 -25.14 15.12
C GLU A 164 -0.79 -24.66 16.51
N GLY A 165 -1.74 -24.08 17.25
CA GLY A 165 -1.52 -23.55 18.60
C GLY A 165 -0.76 -22.22 18.65
N LYS A 166 -0.41 -21.64 17.50
CA LYS A 166 0.32 -20.36 17.38
C LYS A 166 -0.46 -19.34 16.57
N THR A 167 -0.11 -18.08 16.73
CA THR A 167 -0.68 -16.98 15.98
C THR A 167 0.35 -15.88 15.74
N LEU A 168 -0.06 -14.83 15.04
CA LEU A 168 0.74 -13.64 14.79
C LEU A 168 -0.13 -12.38 14.83
N LEU A 169 0.42 -11.31 15.40
CA LEU A 169 -0.15 -9.98 15.28
C LEU A 169 0.68 -9.15 14.31
N VAL A 170 0.00 -8.51 13.38
CA VAL A 170 0.61 -7.59 12.42
C VAL A 170 0.20 -6.17 12.78
N THR A 171 1.17 -5.30 12.98
CA THR A 171 0.98 -3.90 13.36
C THR A 171 1.49 -2.97 12.28
N GLU A 172 0.78 -1.85 12.08
CA GLU A 172 1.08 -0.87 11.03
C GLU A 172 1.48 0.48 11.61
N HIS A 173 2.74 0.86 11.38
CA HIS A 173 3.37 2.09 11.86
C HIS A 173 3.51 3.07 10.70
N PHE A 174 2.62 4.05 10.63
CA PHE A 174 2.61 5.07 9.58
C PHE A 174 3.74 6.07 9.79
N CYS A 175 4.58 6.26 8.77
CA CYS A 175 5.79 7.08 8.89
C CYS A 175 6.16 7.75 7.55
N PHE A 176 7.26 8.47 7.54
CA PHE A 176 7.93 8.96 6.34
C PHE A 176 9.40 8.54 6.37
N ARG A 177 9.95 8.25 5.20
CA ARG A 177 11.40 8.06 5.03
C ARG A 177 12.17 9.21 5.66
N GLY A 178 13.11 8.85 6.54
CA GLY A 178 13.96 9.79 7.27
C GLY A 178 13.41 10.20 8.64
N ASP A 179 12.18 9.82 9.02
CA ASP A 179 11.71 10.02 10.39
C ASP A 179 12.23 8.94 11.35
N GLY A 180 11.91 9.10 12.64
CA GLY A 180 12.37 8.21 13.71
C GLY A 180 11.86 6.77 13.55
N THR A 181 10.60 6.59 13.16
CA THR A 181 10.02 5.25 12.97
C THR A 181 10.67 4.54 11.79
N TRP A 182 10.88 5.23 10.66
CA TRP A 182 11.50 4.63 9.50
C TRP A 182 12.97 4.27 9.74
N SER A 183 13.69 5.13 10.45
CA SER A 183 15.14 5.03 10.67
C SER A 183 15.53 4.17 11.87
N ALA A 184 14.58 3.86 12.77
CA ALA A 184 14.79 2.96 13.89
C ALA A 184 15.22 1.57 13.41
N SER A 185 16.03 0.88 14.22
CA SER A 185 16.39 -0.52 13.97
C SER A 185 15.20 -1.44 14.15
N ASP A 186 15.24 -2.61 13.51
CA ASP A 186 14.18 -3.62 13.65
C ASP A 186 13.99 -4.04 15.10
N LYS A 187 15.09 -4.15 15.87
CA LYS A 187 15.05 -4.48 17.29
C LYS A 187 14.32 -3.42 18.12
N GLU A 188 14.55 -2.14 17.84
CA GLU A 188 13.86 -1.03 18.53
C GLU A 188 12.37 -1.05 18.20
N LEU A 189 12.01 -1.21 16.92
CA LEU A 189 10.62 -1.27 16.47
C LEU A 189 9.86 -2.44 17.09
N VAL A 190 10.48 -3.62 17.14
CA VAL A 190 9.92 -4.81 17.80
C VAL A 190 9.76 -4.57 19.30
N THR A 191 10.77 -4.04 19.97
CA THR A 191 10.72 -3.76 21.42
C THR A 191 9.58 -2.79 21.75
N LEU A 192 9.46 -1.71 20.98
CA LEU A 192 8.41 -0.72 21.13
C LEU A 192 7.02 -1.33 20.88
N THR A 193 6.87 -2.09 19.80
CA THR A 193 5.61 -2.77 19.43
C THR A 193 5.17 -3.76 20.51
N VAL A 194 6.06 -4.65 20.96
CA VAL A 194 5.76 -5.65 22.00
C VAL A 194 5.38 -4.98 23.31
N THR A 195 6.08 -3.91 23.70
CA THR A 195 5.78 -3.15 24.92
C THR A 195 4.39 -2.53 24.84
N SER A 196 4.03 -1.93 23.71
CA SER A 196 2.70 -1.34 23.51
C SER A 196 1.60 -2.41 23.49
N LEU A 197 1.80 -3.53 22.76
CA LEU A 197 0.84 -4.63 22.73
C LEU A 197 0.60 -5.24 24.13
N GLU A 198 1.67 -5.39 24.93
CA GLU A 198 1.58 -5.84 26.33
C GLU A 198 0.82 -4.84 27.21
N SER A 199 1.12 -3.54 27.08
CA SER A 199 0.43 -2.48 27.83
C SER A 199 -1.07 -2.37 27.50
N LEU A 200 -1.44 -2.69 26.26
CA LEU A 200 -2.83 -2.74 25.79
C LEU A 200 -3.54 -4.05 26.18
N GLY A 201 -2.83 -5.01 26.77
CA GLY A 201 -3.37 -6.30 27.20
C GLY A 201 -3.56 -7.32 26.08
N PHE A 202 -3.00 -7.08 24.89
CA PHE A 202 -3.11 -8.04 23.78
C PHE A 202 -2.22 -9.26 24.00
N ILE A 203 -1.04 -9.11 24.60
CA ILE A 203 -0.06 -10.19 24.76
C ILE A 203 0.64 -10.08 26.11
N LYS A 204 1.35 -11.14 26.49
CA LYS A 204 2.43 -11.10 27.49
C LYS A 204 3.76 -11.27 26.78
N ARG A 205 4.80 -10.58 27.23
CA ARG A 205 6.11 -10.62 26.57
C ARG A 205 6.69 -12.03 26.40
N HIS A 206 6.45 -12.93 27.35
CA HIS A 206 6.94 -14.31 27.27
C HIS A 206 6.21 -15.17 26.23
N GLU A 207 5.08 -14.71 25.69
CA GLU A 207 4.37 -15.40 24.60
C GLU A 207 5.03 -15.13 23.24
N VAL A 208 5.92 -14.14 23.12
CA VAL A 208 6.55 -13.76 21.86
C VAL A 208 7.62 -14.78 21.46
N ILE A 209 7.42 -15.42 20.31
CA ILE A 209 8.34 -16.42 19.74
C ILE A 209 9.40 -15.75 18.88
N ASP A 210 8.96 -14.88 17.96
CA ASP A 210 9.81 -14.24 16.96
C ASP A 210 9.10 -13.00 16.39
N SER A 211 9.78 -12.27 15.50
CA SER A 211 9.24 -11.07 14.87
C SER A 211 9.86 -10.79 13.51
N VAL A 212 9.12 -10.09 12.65
CA VAL A 212 9.60 -9.61 11.36
C VAL A 212 9.22 -8.15 11.19
N VAL A 213 10.13 -7.36 10.63
CA VAL A 213 9.92 -5.94 10.31
C VAL A 213 10.05 -5.74 8.81
N LEU A 214 9.05 -5.10 8.19
CA LEU A 214 9.06 -4.75 6.77
C LEU A 214 8.88 -3.24 6.60
N ARG A 215 9.72 -2.62 5.77
CA ARG A 215 9.66 -1.22 5.38
C ARG A 215 9.09 -1.09 3.97
N ILE A 216 7.91 -0.50 3.84
CA ILE A 216 7.16 -0.38 2.58
C ILE A 216 7.15 1.10 2.17
N PRO A 217 7.97 1.49 1.18
CA PRO A 217 7.98 2.86 0.71
C PRO A 217 6.76 3.15 -0.18
N ASN A 218 6.29 4.39 -0.17
CA ASN A 218 5.19 4.89 -0.99
C ASN A 218 3.89 4.06 -0.89
N ALA A 219 3.56 3.57 0.31
CA ALA A 219 2.42 2.69 0.58
C ALA A 219 1.05 3.33 0.27
N TYR A 220 0.88 4.63 0.55
CA TYR A 220 -0.38 5.36 0.31
C TYR A 220 -0.15 6.73 -0.33
N PRO A 221 -0.88 7.14 -1.37
CA PRO A 221 -0.88 8.53 -1.81
C PRO A 221 -1.45 9.44 -0.68
N LEU A 222 -0.83 10.59 -0.43
CA LEU A 222 -1.37 11.60 0.49
C LEU A 222 -2.17 12.64 -0.26
N PHE A 223 -3.41 12.85 0.16
CA PHE A 223 -4.29 13.89 -0.35
C PHE A 223 -4.25 15.12 0.53
N GLU A 224 -3.12 15.83 0.49
CA GLU A 224 -2.94 17.08 1.24
C GLU A 224 -3.75 18.23 0.63
N VAL A 225 -4.04 19.26 1.40
CA VAL A 225 -4.72 20.45 0.87
C VAL A 225 -3.91 21.01 -0.31
N GLY A 226 -4.55 21.12 -1.48
CA GLY A 226 -3.90 21.60 -2.71
C GLY A 226 -3.30 20.51 -3.61
N TYR A 227 -3.33 19.22 -3.22
CA TYR A 227 -2.73 18.13 -4.00
C TYR A 227 -3.27 18.03 -5.44
N VAL A 228 -4.52 18.43 -5.67
CA VAL A 228 -5.20 18.35 -6.97
C VAL A 228 -4.42 19.07 -8.06
N LYS A 229 -3.98 20.29 -7.79
CA LYS A 229 -3.20 21.10 -8.74
C LYS A 229 -1.86 20.45 -9.07
N ASP A 230 -1.21 19.88 -8.06
CA ASP A 230 0.09 19.21 -8.22
C ASP A 230 -0.08 17.91 -9.03
N TYR A 231 -1.13 17.14 -8.73
CA TYR A 231 -1.47 15.95 -9.49
C TYR A 231 -1.78 16.27 -10.95
N GLU A 232 -2.60 17.29 -11.25
CA GLU A 232 -2.95 17.68 -12.62
C GLU A 232 -1.72 18.01 -13.47
N ILE A 233 -0.74 18.71 -12.90
CA ILE A 233 0.52 19.03 -13.60
C ILE A 233 1.27 17.74 -13.95
N LEU A 234 1.40 16.80 -13.00
CA LEU A 234 2.13 15.55 -13.21
C LEU A 234 1.39 14.59 -14.13
N SER A 235 0.09 14.40 -13.93
CA SER A 235 -0.72 13.49 -14.74
C SER A 235 -0.83 13.98 -16.18
N LYS A 236 -0.95 15.29 -16.41
CA LYS A 236 -0.89 15.86 -17.76
C LYS A 236 0.47 15.65 -18.42
N TYR A 237 1.56 15.85 -17.69
CA TYR A 237 2.90 15.65 -18.23
C TYR A 237 3.15 14.18 -18.60
N VAL A 238 2.84 13.25 -17.68
CA VAL A 238 3.01 11.80 -17.91
C VAL A 238 2.01 11.28 -18.95
N GLY A 239 0.79 11.80 -18.98
CA GLY A 239 -0.22 11.50 -20.00
C GLY A 239 0.15 11.96 -21.42
N GLY A 240 1.13 12.88 -21.55
CA GLY A 240 1.66 13.33 -22.83
C GLY A 240 2.51 12.28 -23.55
N PHE A 241 2.89 11.17 -22.91
CA PHE A 241 3.59 10.07 -23.57
C PHE A 241 2.61 9.17 -24.34
N ASN A 242 2.77 9.08 -25.66
CA ASN A 242 1.88 8.38 -26.58
C ASN A 242 1.85 6.86 -26.38
N ASN A 243 2.90 6.27 -25.82
CA ASN A 243 3.05 4.81 -25.65
C ASN A 243 3.27 4.39 -24.18
N LEU A 244 2.84 5.22 -23.23
CA LEU A 244 2.90 4.93 -21.79
C LEU A 244 1.50 4.91 -21.16
N VAL A 245 1.22 3.92 -20.32
CA VAL A 245 -0.04 3.80 -19.56
C VAL A 245 0.29 3.70 -18.07
N PRO A 246 0.05 4.75 -17.26
CA PRO A 246 0.17 4.65 -15.81
C PRO A 246 -0.99 3.80 -15.24
N ILE A 247 -0.69 2.92 -14.30
CA ILE A 247 -1.67 2.03 -13.66
C ILE A 247 -1.46 1.92 -12.15
N GLY A 248 -2.45 1.37 -11.46
CA GLY A 248 -2.37 1.03 -10.04
C GLY A 248 -2.35 2.24 -9.10
N ARG A 249 -2.31 1.94 -7.80
CA ARG A 249 -2.32 2.93 -6.71
C ARG A 249 -1.24 4.01 -6.88
N GLY A 250 0.00 3.56 -7.09
CA GLY A 250 1.17 4.42 -7.20
C GLY A 250 1.21 5.20 -8.51
N GLY A 251 1.05 4.52 -9.65
CA GLY A 251 1.15 5.16 -10.96
C GLY A 251 0.06 6.20 -11.22
N LEU A 252 -1.16 5.97 -10.70
CA LEU A 252 -2.29 6.87 -10.87
C LEU A 252 -2.50 7.84 -9.68
N PHE A 253 -1.69 7.77 -8.62
CA PHE A 253 -1.90 8.53 -7.39
C PHE A 253 -3.34 8.40 -6.82
N LYS A 254 -3.92 7.20 -6.91
CA LYS A 254 -5.30 6.92 -6.46
C LYS A 254 -5.30 6.01 -5.26
N TYR A 255 -6.27 6.18 -4.37
CA TYR A 255 -6.47 5.25 -3.26
C TYR A 255 -7.15 3.97 -3.75
N TYR A 256 -6.35 3.02 -4.23
CA TYR A 256 -6.82 1.75 -4.76
C TYR A 256 -6.64 0.60 -3.80
N ASN A 257 -7.70 -0.19 -3.62
CA ASN A 257 -7.61 -1.56 -3.15
C ASN A 257 -7.04 -2.47 -4.25
N MET A 258 -6.78 -3.73 -3.93
CA MET A 258 -6.11 -4.68 -4.83
C MET A 258 -6.90 -4.93 -6.12
N ASP A 259 -8.22 -5.08 -6.01
CA ASP A 259 -9.16 -5.23 -7.11
C ASP A 259 -9.07 -4.07 -8.11
N HIS A 260 -9.14 -2.83 -7.63
CA HIS A 260 -9.00 -1.63 -8.50
C HIS A 260 -7.61 -1.55 -9.15
N ALA A 261 -6.55 -1.94 -8.42
CA ALA A 261 -5.21 -1.96 -8.97
C ALA A 261 -5.05 -3.00 -10.09
N ILE A 262 -5.56 -4.23 -9.90
CA ILE A 262 -5.56 -5.28 -10.92
C ILE A 262 -6.43 -4.87 -12.12
N GLU A 263 -7.63 -4.36 -11.87
CA GLU A 263 -8.54 -3.90 -12.91
C GLU A 263 -7.91 -2.82 -13.79
N SER A 264 -7.16 -1.88 -13.19
CA SER A 264 -6.45 -0.84 -13.95
C SER A 264 -5.39 -1.42 -14.92
N GLY A 265 -4.75 -2.53 -14.55
CA GLY A 265 -3.82 -3.24 -15.42
C GLY A 265 -4.51 -3.96 -16.58
N ILE A 266 -5.64 -4.61 -16.30
CA ILE A 266 -6.47 -5.27 -17.33
C ILE A 266 -6.98 -4.23 -18.33
N LYS A 267 -7.56 -3.12 -17.85
CA LYS A 267 -8.04 -2.02 -18.69
C LYS A 267 -6.92 -1.43 -19.56
N ALA A 268 -5.71 -1.31 -19.03
CA ALA A 268 -4.54 -0.86 -19.79
C ALA A 268 -4.16 -1.83 -20.91
N ALA A 269 -4.18 -3.13 -20.64
CA ALA A 269 -3.91 -4.17 -21.64
C ALA A 269 -4.96 -4.14 -22.76
N ASP A 270 -6.24 -4.14 -22.42
CA ASP A 270 -7.32 -4.10 -23.42
C ASP A 270 -7.24 -2.84 -24.28
N MET A 271 -6.96 -1.69 -23.67
CA MET A 271 -6.79 -0.42 -24.40
C MET A 271 -5.68 -0.51 -25.45
N ILE A 272 -4.54 -1.11 -25.10
CA ILE A 272 -3.41 -1.29 -26.02
C ILE A 272 -3.75 -2.26 -27.15
N ILE A 273 -4.37 -3.41 -26.81
CA ILE A 273 -4.75 -4.44 -27.78
C ILE A 273 -5.77 -3.90 -28.78
N ASP A 274 -6.79 -3.19 -28.28
CA ASP A 274 -7.88 -2.62 -29.10
C ASP A 274 -7.49 -1.32 -29.81
N LYS A 275 -6.28 -0.79 -29.56
CA LYS A 275 -5.81 0.51 -30.06
C LYS A 275 -6.78 1.66 -29.71
N ARG A 276 -7.35 1.62 -28.50
CA ARG A 276 -8.25 2.66 -28.00
C ARG A 276 -7.47 3.91 -27.58
N ASN A 277 -8.12 5.06 -27.64
CA ASN A 277 -7.57 6.31 -27.12
C ASN A 277 -7.35 6.22 -25.60
N LYS A 278 -6.29 6.87 -25.11
CA LYS A 278 -6.02 6.94 -23.68
C LYS A 278 -7.08 7.74 -22.95
N PRO A 279 -7.46 7.33 -21.72
CA PRO A 279 -8.31 8.17 -20.89
C PRO A 279 -7.56 9.44 -20.51
N ASP A 280 -8.31 10.51 -20.24
CA ASP A 280 -7.76 11.67 -19.55
C ASP A 280 -7.46 11.27 -18.10
N TYR A 281 -6.19 11.40 -17.71
CA TYR A 281 -5.74 11.09 -16.35
C TYR A 281 -5.89 12.29 -15.40
N SER A 282 -6.44 13.42 -15.85
CA SER A 282 -6.89 14.50 -14.96
C SER A 282 -7.93 13.98 -13.94
N ILE A 283 -8.06 14.65 -12.78
CA ILE A 283 -8.90 14.13 -11.70
C ILE A 283 -10.36 14.06 -12.16
N GLN A 284 -10.87 12.86 -12.35
CA GLN A 284 -12.27 12.57 -12.07
C GLN A 284 -12.37 12.43 -10.56
N ALA A 285 -13.08 13.36 -9.92
CA ALA A 285 -13.31 13.36 -8.50
C ALA A 285 -14.12 12.10 -8.13
N GLU A 286 -13.44 11.00 -7.84
CA GLU A 286 -14.08 9.93 -7.08
C GLU A 286 -14.09 10.37 -5.62
N PRO A 287 -15.27 10.42 -4.97
CA PRO A 287 -15.31 10.70 -3.55
C PRO A 287 -14.41 9.70 -2.83
N LEU A 288 -13.55 10.20 -1.97
CA LEU A 288 -12.91 9.39 -0.94
C LEU A 288 -14.01 8.67 -0.17
N ALA A 289 -14.26 7.40 -0.51
CA ALA A 289 -15.05 6.51 0.32
C ALA A 289 -14.20 6.09 1.53
N THR A 290 -13.69 7.07 2.27
CA THR A 290 -13.20 6.85 3.63
C THR A 290 -14.43 6.69 4.49
N GLY A 291 -14.63 5.47 5.02
CA GLY A 291 -15.84 4.98 5.69
C GLY A 291 -16.22 5.65 7.01
N THR A 292 -16.04 6.96 7.14
CA THR A 292 -16.64 7.78 8.19
C THR A 292 -16.98 9.13 7.58
N ARG A 293 -18.24 9.31 7.16
CA ARG A 293 -18.82 10.65 7.13
C ARG A 293 -19.13 11.05 8.59
N PRO A 294 -18.93 12.32 8.96
CA PRO A 294 -19.26 12.81 10.31
C PRO A 294 -20.73 12.59 10.66
#